data_AF-A0A3S2AAM4-F1
#
_entry.id   AF-A0A3S2AAM4-F1
#
_cell.length_a   1.000
_cell.length_b   1.000
_cell.length_c   1.000
_cell.angle_alpha   90.00
_cell.angle_beta   90.00
_cell.angle_gamma   90.00
#
_symmetry.space_group_name_H-M   'P 1'
#
loop_
_entity.id
_entity.type
_entity.pdbx_description
1 polymer ?
#
loop_
_entity_poly.entity_id
_entity_poly.type
_entity_poly.pdbx_seq_one_letter_code
_entity_poly.pdbx_strand_id
1 'polypeptide(L)'
;MNEAANIAAFGTALQAAFDRFKMEEAIIRARAAQAVEAGKAPRGLAVDDMLERPTRRFLIDPMLRELGWDPGNPGQVTEEARSWAENGDRLYFDYLGLDGQRAPTLLVEAKGADAKTVRPPRGVEVAGRRMAVLVSEALGSLKADAAPSSVLAQWATWLNDLRIYVRSLGVIERKTLQRVVITAGRWLIIFADPISAFVDDGVPASDAIHCYVSLEEIVDAHQEIYRLLARSRLINTLPLTLTLREALGVLSASALMETYRGVVVATRMSGGMRSEYPTRAVYPAVVLLSGGSAWGVVDYNAQPLEEPRDAKLLGEFLSLLANRGDAFEQSVVAAFGRQDLVPSPLAAYPLNVRDPDVEDAFAPASGSTAAMIAATAPLLPQFVRRTKERGANHEFLVITGQTWFYKTAAAFGMPCDFHSFPMARKQGAAGTRGHFERAADTFTVSGDDQHCEHDPLGGLRSSRCHLSPIELHLCCRACVFHDRCWREEDLPRLPCAT
;
A
#
# COMPACT_ATOMS: atom_id res chain seq x y z
N MET A 1 -15.75 8.29 -3.62
CA MET A 1 -17.00 7.50 -3.74
C MET A 1 -17.77 7.61 -2.42
N ASN A 2 -19.10 7.66 -2.46
CA ASN A 2 -19.92 7.83 -1.26
C ASN A 2 -19.95 6.52 -0.44
N GLU A 3 -19.53 6.56 0.83
CA GLU A 3 -19.54 5.41 1.75
C GLU A 3 -20.91 4.71 1.80
N ALA A 4 -22.00 5.48 1.77
CA ALA A 4 -23.36 4.94 1.76
C ALA A 4 -23.65 4.07 0.53
N ALA A 5 -23.10 4.43 -0.64
CA ALA A 5 -23.26 3.65 -1.85
C ALA A 5 -22.48 2.33 -1.77
N ASN A 6 -21.27 2.35 -1.22
CA ASN A 6 -20.47 1.13 -1.02
C ASN A 6 -21.12 0.19 0.01
N ILE A 7 -21.66 0.73 1.10
CA ILE A 7 -22.40 -0.04 2.10
C ILE A 7 -23.63 -0.72 1.47
N ALA A 8 -24.39 0.01 0.65
CA ALA A 8 -25.56 -0.54 -0.03
C ALA A 8 -25.19 -1.62 -1.05
N ALA A 9 -24.10 -1.42 -1.80
CA ALA A 9 -23.55 -2.42 -2.72
C ALA A 9 -23.12 -3.68 -1.98
N PHE A 10 -22.39 -3.53 -0.87
CA PHE A 10 -21.99 -4.63 -0.01
C PHE A 10 -23.19 -5.44 0.51
N GLY A 11 -24.22 -4.77 1.04
CA GLY A 11 -25.43 -5.46 1.52
C GLY A 11 -26.14 -6.24 0.41
N THR A 12 -26.26 -5.65 -0.79
CA THR A 12 -26.87 -6.32 -1.96
C THR A 12 -26.07 -7.56 -2.37
N ALA A 13 -24.75 -7.43 -2.44
CA ALA A 13 -23.88 -8.53 -2.87
C ALA A 13 -23.78 -9.64 -1.82
N LEU A 14 -23.80 -9.30 -0.54
CA LEU A 14 -23.85 -10.24 0.57
C LEU A 14 -25.12 -11.11 0.50
N GLN A 15 -26.28 -10.49 0.28
CA GLN A 15 -27.55 -11.21 0.10
C GLN A 15 -27.49 -12.14 -1.12
N ALA A 16 -26.96 -11.66 -2.25
CA ALA A 16 -26.81 -12.49 -3.46
C ALA A 16 -25.87 -13.68 -3.25
N ALA A 17 -24.77 -13.49 -2.51
CA ALA A 17 -23.86 -14.59 -2.13
C ALA A 17 -24.57 -15.62 -1.25
N PHE A 18 -25.43 -15.17 -0.34
CA PHE A 18 -26.19 -16.03 0.57
C PHE A 18 -27.18 -16.91 -0.19
N ASP A 19 -27.95 -16.30 -1.11
CA ASP A 19 -28.92 -17.02 -1.94
C ASP A 19 -28.22 -18.04 -2.84
N ARG A 20 -27.08 -17.65 -3.44
CA ARG A 20 -26.27 -18.56 -4.24
C ARG A 20 -25.73 -19.73 -3.42
N PHE A 21 -25.21 -19.48 -2.22
CA PHE A 21 -24.69 -20.52 -1.36
C PHE A 21 -25.79 -21.52 -0.97
N LYS A 22 -27.00 -21.06 -0.63
CA LYS A 22 -28.15 -21.95 -0.34
C LYS A 22 -28.47 -22.89 -1.50
N MET A 23 -28.42 -22.38 -2.74
CA MET A 23 -28.64 -23.21 -3.93
C MET A 23 -27.54 -24.26 -4.12
N GLU A 24 -26.27 -23.85 -4.01
CA GLU A 24 -25.12 -24.75 -4.16
C GLU A 24 -25.08 -25.81 -3.05
N GLU A 25 -25.36 -25.42 -1.81
CA GLU A 25 -25.45 -26.33 -0.68
C GLU A 25 -26.50 -27.43 -0.92
N ALA A 26 -27.69 -27.06 -1.38
CA ALA A 26 -28.75 -28.02 -1.70
C ALA A 26 -28.30 -29.02 -2.79
N ILE A 27 -27.62 -28.55 -3.83
CA ILE A 27 -27.07 -29.40 -4.90
C ILE A 27 -26.00 -30.35 -4.36
N ILE A 28 -25.08 -29.85 -3.54
CA ILE A 28 -23.98 -30.64 -2.98
C ILE A 28 -24.54 -31.73 -2.06
N ARG A 29 -25.47 -31.39 -1.18
CA ARG A 29 -26.12 -32.36 -0.28
C ARG A 29 -26.92 -33.40 -1.05
N ALA A 30 -27.68 -33.00 -2.08
CA ALA A 30 -28.42 -33.95 -2.91
C ALA A 30 -27.49 -34.94 -3.64
N ARG A 31 -26.37 -34.46 -4.18
CA ARG A 31 -25.35 -35.32 -4.80
C ARG A 31 -24.71 -36.28 -3.80
N ALA A 32 -24.42 -35.79 -2.59
CA ALA A 32 -23.87 -36.64 -1.53
C ALA A 32 -24.86 -37.74 -1.13
N ALA A 33 -26.13 -37.40 -0.95
CA ALA A 33 -27.19 -38.37 -0.67
C ALA A 33 -27.30 -39.44 -1.76
N GLN A 34 -27.31 -39.03 -3.04
CA GLN A 34 -27.32 -39.95 -4.18
C GLN A 34 -26.08 -40.86 -4.24
N ALA A 35 -24.89 -40.33 -3.91
CA ALA A 35 -23.67 -41.11 -3.87
C ALA A 35 -23.69 -42.16 -2.75
N VAL A 36 -24.27 -41.83 -1.59
CA VAL A 36 -24.50 -42.78 -0.49
C VAL A 36 -25.47 -43.87 -0.92
N GLU A 37 -26.62 -43.52 -1.50
CA GLU A 37 -27.60 -44.48 -2.01
C GLU A 37 -27.03 -45.41 -3.08
N ALA A 38 -26.17 -44.89 -3.96
CA ALA A 38 -25.50 -45.65 -5.01
C ALA A 38 -24.31 -46.49 -4.52
N GLY A 39 -23.99 -46.49 -3.21
CA GLY A 39 -22.83 -47.18 -2.64
C GLY A 39 -21.47 -46.64 -3.12
N LYS A 40 -21.44 -45.41 -3.65
CA LYS A 40 -20.27 -44.74 -4.23
C LYS A 40 -19.74 -43.61 -3.34
N ALA A 41 -20.26 -43.44 -2.13
CA ALA A 41 -19.78 -42.44 -1.20
C ALA A 41 -18.28 -42.64 -0.92
N PRO A 42 -17.45 -41.59 -1.05
CA PRO A 42 -16.04 -41.66 -0.69
C PRO A 42 -15.89 -42.12 0.76
N ARG A 43 -15.05 -43.14 1.02
CA ARG A 43 -14.73 -43.55 2.40
C ARG A 43 -14.00 -42.42 3.12
N GLY A 44 -14.60 -41.90 4.20
CA GLY A 44 -13.93 -41.00 5.13
C GLY A 44 -14.17 -39.49 4.92
N LEU A 45 -15.01 -39.06 3.98
CA LEU A 45 -15.47 -37.67 3.94
C LEU A 45 -16.48 -37.45 5.07
N ALA A 46 -16.04 -36.82 6.17
CA ALA A 46 -16.98 -36.29 7.15
C ALA A 46 -17.88 -35.29 6.43
N VAL A 47 -19.20 -35.36 6.65
CA VAL A 47 -20.16 -34.40 6.05
C VAL A 47 -19.77 -32.96 6.36
N ASP A 48 -19.10 -32.74 7.50
CA ASP A 48 -18.58 -31.46 7.96
C ASP A 48 -17.47 -30.88 7.04
N ASP A 49 -16.60 -31.73 6.45
CA ASP A 49 -15.53 -31.30 5.54
C ASP A 49 -16.06 -30.99 4.12
N MET A 50 -17.24 -31.51 3.78
CA MET A 50 -17.83 -31.38 2.45
C MET A 50 -18.18 -29.93 2.11
N LEU A 51 -18.53 -29.14 3.12
CA LEU A 51 -19.02 -27.78 2.93
C LEU A 51 -17.97 -26.69 3.15
N GLU A 52 -16.79 -26.99 3.68
CA GLU A 52 -15.75 -25.99 3.90
C GLU A 52 -15.33 -25.27 2.61
N ARG A 53 -14.91 -26.01 1.58
CA ARG A 53 -14.54 -25.43 0.27
C ARG A 53 -15.70 -24.68 -0.41
N PRO A 54 -16.93 -25.23 -0.47
CA PRO A 54 -18.10 -24.49 -0.95
C PRO A 54 -18.39 -23.20 -0.15
N THR A 55 -18.27 -23.24 1.18
CA THR A 55 -18.49 -22.06 2.04
C THR A 55 -17.48 -20.97 1.71
N ARG A 56 -16.20 -21.33 1.60
CA ARG A 56 -15.14 -20.43 1.13
C ARG A 56 -15.49 -19.80 -0.22
N ARG A 57 -15.70 -20.65 -1.24
CA ARG A 57 -15.88 -20.21 -2.63
C ARG A 57 -17.14 -19.37 -2.89
N PHE A 58 -18.28 -19.77 -2.32
CA PHE A 58 -19.58 -19.22 -2.67
C PHE A 58 -20.11 -18.21 -1.67
N LEU A 59 -19.50 -18.12 -0.48
CA LEU A 59 -19.97 -17.25 0.60
C LEU A 59 -18.88 -16.28 1.07
N ILE A 60 -17.71 -16.80 1.47
CA ILE A 60 -16.63 -15.99 2.05
C ILE A 60 -15.92 -15.18 0.97
N ASP A 61 -15.50 -15.78 -0.14
CA ASP A 61 -14.77 -15.02 -1.18
C ASP A 61 -15.60 -13.87 -1.77
N PRO A 62 -16.89 -14.03 -2.10
CA PRO A 62 -17.71 -12.90 -2.54
C PRO A 62 -17.80 -11.81 -1.47
N MET A 63 -18.02 -12.17 -0.20
CA MET A 63 -18.04 -11.20 0.90
C MET A 63 -16.73 -10.42 1.00
N LEU A 64 -15.57 -11.11 0.93
CA LEU A 64 -14.26 -10.47 0.99
C LEU A 64 -14.03 -9.54 -0.21
N ARG A 65 -14.36 -9.96 -1.44
CA ARG A 65 -14.21 -9.11 -2.64
C ARG A 65 -14.99 -7.81 -2.52
N GLU A 66 -16.22 -7.87 -2.01
CA GLU A 66 -17.08 -6.69 -1.84
C GLU A 66 -16.62 -5.77 -0.70
N LEU A 67 -15.93 -6.33 0.31
CA LEU A 67 -15.19 -5.56 1.31
C LEU A 67 -13.86 -4.99 0.76
N GLY A 68 -13.51 -5.26 -0.50
CA GLY A 68 -12.29 -4.80 -1.16
C GLY A 68 -11.06 -5.68 -0.89
N TRP A 69 -11.25 -6.87 -0.31
CA TRP A 69 -10.21 -7.88 -0.10
C TRP A 69 -10.38 -8.98 -1.16
N ASP A 70 -9.69 -8.89 -2.30
CA ASP A 70 -9.89 -9.88 -3.37
C ASP A 70 -8.98 -11.11 -3.22
N PRO A 71 -9.51 -12.33 -2.95
CA PRO A 71 -8.72 -13.57 -2.94
C PRO A 71 -8.08 -13.89 -4.29
N GLY A 72 -8.63 -13.37 -5.39
CA GLY A 72 -8.02 -13.48 -6.72
C GLY A 72 -6.77 -12.62 -6.92
N ASN A 73 -6.44 -11.74 -5.97
CA ASN A 73 -5.29 -10.86 -6.02
C ASN A 73 -4.30 -11.18 -4.88
N PRO A 74 -3.18 -11.88 -5.17
CA PRO A 74 -2.20 -12.25 -4.14
C PRO A 74 -1.50 -11.05 -3.48
N GLY A 75 -1.58 -9.85 -4.08
CA GLY A 75 -1.10 -8.62 -3.46
C GLY A 75 -2.07 -8.02 -2.41
N GLN A 76 -3.30 -8.54 -2.32
CA GLN A 76 -4.31 -8.10 -1.36
C GLN A 76 -4.68 -9.19 -0.37
N VAL A 77 -4.80 -10.44 -0.82
CA VAL A 77 -5.14 -11.59 0.02
C VAL A 77 -4.29 -12.78 -0.41
N THR A 78 -3.63 -13.42 0.55
CA THR A 78 -2.98 -14.71 0.35
C THR A 78 -3.84 -15.80 0.96
N GLU A 79 -4.28 -16.75 0.15
CA GLU A 79 -4.95 -17.96 0.61
C GLU A 79 -3.94 -19.01 1.09
N GLU A 80 -4.30 -19.78 2.13
CA GLU A 80 -3.43 -20.83 2.70
C GLU A 80 -2.02 -20.29 3.04
N ALA A 81 -1.98 -19.06 3.59
CA ALA A 81 -0.75 -18.37 3.88
C ALA A 81 0.06 -19.14 4.93
N ARG A 82 1.32 -19.45 4.60
CA ARG A 82 2.17 -20.31 5.41
C ARG A 82 2.81 -19.53 6.55
N SER A 83 2.74 -20.09 7.75
CA SER A 83 3.48 -19.62 8.92
C SER A 83 4.06 -20.80 9.69
N TRP A 84 4.83 -20.51 10.74
CA TRP A 84 5.47 -21.49 11.60
C TRP A 84 5.15 -21.19 13.06
N ALA A 85 4.64 -22.18 13.78
CA ALA A 85 4.45 -22.07 15.23
C ALA A 85 5.82 -22.02 15.96
N GLU A 86 5.82 -21.55 17.21
CA GLU A 86 7.04 -21.50 18.06
C GLU A 86 7.71 -22.89 18.22
N ASN A 87 6.93 -23.96 18.10
CA ASN A 87 7.39 -25.35 18.17
C ASN A 87 7.92 -25.91 16.82
N GLY A 88 7.87 -25.13 15.73
CA GLY A 88 8.33 -25.55 14.40
C GLY A 88 7.27 -26.23 13.53
N ASP A 89 6.01 -26.32 13.97
CA ASP A 89 4.93 -26.86 13.14
C ASP A 89 4.48 -25.86 12.06
N ARG A 90 4.09 -26.38 10.89
CA ARG A 90 3.55 -25.55 9.80
C ARG A 90 2.10 -25.16 10.10
N LEU A 91 1.82 -23.87 9.99
CA LEU A 91 0.50 -23.28 10.10
C LEU A 91 0.06 -22.77 8.72
N TYR A 92 -1.25 -22.81 8.47
CA TYR A 92 -1.85 -22.28 7.24
C TYR A 92 -3.03 -21.40 7.64
N PHE A 93 -2.97 -20.12 7.29
CA PHE A 93 -4.12 -19.22 7.46
C PHE A 93 -5.02 -19.36 6.25
N ASP A 94 -6.34 -19.50 6.45
CA ASP A 94 -7.27 -19.59 5.31
C ASP A 94 -7.17 -18.37 4.41
N TYR A 95 -7.23 -17.16 5.00
CA TYR A 95 -7.01 -15.90 4.29
C TYR A 95 -6.18 -14.92 5.12
N LEU A 96 -5.13 -14.38 4.51
CA LEU A 96 -4.32 -13.30 5.05
C LEU A 96 -4.44 -12.07 4.16
N GLY A 97 -5.16 -11.06 4.64
CA GLY A 97 -5.31 -9.75 4.01
C GLY A 97 -4.11 -8.85 4.26
N LEU A 98 -3.60 -8.24 3.19
CA LEU A 98 -2.36 -7.48 3.14
C LEU A 98 -2.59 -6.00 2.77
N ASP A 99 -1.84 -5.12 3.40
CA ASP A 99 -1.82 -3.70 3.03
C ASP A 99 -0.97 -3.43 1.78
N GLY A 100 -0.77 -2.14 1.44
CA GLY A 100 0.08 -1.73 0.32
C GLY A 100 1.55 -2.14 0.47
N GLN A 101 2.03 -2.32 1.70
CA GLN A 101 3.39 -2.76 2.04
C GLN A 101 3.53 -4.29 2.06
N ARG A 102 2.43 -5.02 1.80
CA ARG A 102 2.30 -6.46 2.05
C ARG A 102 2.38 -6.85 3.53
N ALA A 103 2.09 -5.92 4.44
CA ALA A 103 2.02 -6.22 5.86
C ALA A 103 0.66 -6.86 6.22
N PRO A 104 0.64 -7.89 7.09
CA PRO A 104 -0.60 -8.49 7.59
C PRO A 104 -1.52 -7.46 8.24
N THR A 105 -2.76 -7.39 7.77
CA THR A 105 -3.78 -6.43 8.28
C THR A 105 -5.05 -7.13 8.74
N LEU A 106 -5.50 -8.13 7.99
CA LEU A 106 -6.72 -8.89 8.26
C LEU A 106 -6.37 -10.38 8.25
N LEU A 107 -6.78 -11.12 9.27
CA LEU A 107 -6.76 -12.58 9.26
C LEU A 107 -8.19 -13.09 9.25
N VAL A 108 -8.53 -14.01 8.34
CA VAL A 108 -9.84 -14.66 8.30
C VAL A 108 -9.65 -16.16 8.33
N GLU A 109 -10.25 -16.78 9.34
CA GLU A 109 -10.33 -18.23 9.50
C GLU A 109 -11.72 -18.70 9.07
N ALA A 110 -11.76 -19.67 8.16
CA ALA A 110 -12.98 -20.23 7.62
C ALA A 110 -13.29 -21.59 8.27
N LYS A 111 -14.59 -21.88 8.39
CA LYS A 111 -15.10 -23.20 8.79
C LYS A 111 -16.19 -23.63 7.82
N GLY A 112 -16.47 -24.93 7.76
CA GLY A 112 -17.62 -25.45 7.01
C GLY A 112 -18.94 -24.92 7.55
N ALA A 113 -19.93 -24.69 6.69
CA ALA A 113 -21.22 -24.12 7.08
C ALA A 113 -22.03 -24.90 8.13
N ASP A 114 -21.67 -26.16 8.41
CA ASP A 114 -22.27 -26.98 9.48
C ASP A 114 -21.59 -26.79 10.85
N ALA A 115 -20.49 -26.04 10.88
CA ALA A 115 -19.82 -25.66 12.13
C ALA A 115 -20.77 -24.87 13.02
N LYS A 116 -20.96 -25.36 14.25
CA LYS A 116 -21.88 -24.77 15.22
C LYS A 116 -21.30 -23.51 15.83
N THR A 117 -22.16 -22.56 16.13
CA THR A 117 -21.77 -21.31 16.80
C THR A 117 -21.31 -21.55 18.24
N VAL A 118 -20.70 -20.54 18.86
CA VAL A 118 -20.17 -20.61 20.23
C VAL A 118 -21.29 -20.87 21.23
N ARG A 119 -21.09 -21.82 22.14
CA ARG A 119 -22.01 -22.04 23.27
C ARG A 119 -21.31 -22.64 24.49
N PRO A 120 -21.90 -22.52 25.69
CA PRO A 120 -21.39 -23.19 26.88
C PRO A 120 -21.46 -24.72 26.77
N PRO A 121 -20.60 -25.49 27.47
CA PRO A 121 -20.55 -26.95 27.39
C PRO A 121 -21.87 -27.69 27.62
N ARG A 122 -22.76 -27.13 28.46
CA ARG A 122 -24.10 -27.67 28.77
C ARG A 122 -25.22 -26.65 28.51
N GLY A 123 -24.98 -25.71 27.59
CA GLY A 123 -25.90 -24.62 27.28
C GLY A 123 -26.48 -24.69 25.86
N VAL A 124 -27.51 -23.88 25.64
CA VAL A 124 -28.04 -23.56 24.31
C VAL A 124 -27.19 -22.47 23.63
N GLU A 125 -27.40 -22.28 22.34
CA GLU A 125 -26.83 -21.15 21.60
C GLU A 125 -27.29 -19.82 22.22
N VAL A 126 -26.39 -18.85 22.23
CA VAL A 126 -26.60 -17.56 22.89
C VAL A 126 -26.60 -16.45 21.84
N ALA A 127 -27.37 -15.38 22.09
CA ALA A 127 -27.38 -14.20 21.24
C ALA A 127 -26.01 -13.51 21.16
N GLY A 128 -25.74 -12.77 20.08
CA GLY A 128 -24.44 -12.16 19.76
C GLY A 128 -23.75 -11.44 20.92
N ARG A 129 -24.46 -10.54 21.63
CA ARG A 129 -23.86 -9.83 22.79
C ARG A 129 -23.40 -10.77 23.92
N ARG A 130 -24.16 -11.82 24.20
CA ARG A 130 -23.79 -12.80 25.23
C ARG A 130 -22.70 -13.73 24.72
N MET A 131 -22.67 -14.01 23.42
CA MET A 131 -21.58 -14.73 22.76
C MET A 131 -20.25 -13.99 22.89
N ALA A 132 -20.23 -12.67 22.70
CA ALA A 132 -19.03 -11.86 22.85
C ALA A 132 -18.41 -11.97 24.26
N VAL A 133 -19.25 -11.89 25.31
CA VAL A 133 -18.82 -12.10 26.70
C VAL A 133 -18.26 -13.50 26.90
N LEU A 134 -18.94 -14.51 26.36
CA LEU A 134 -18.53 -15.91 26.49
C LEU A 134 -17.17 -16.18 25.82
N VAL A 135 -16.95 -15.64 24.61
CA VAL A 135 -15.69 -15.72 23.88
C VAL A 135 -14.57 -14.99 24.63
N SER A 136 -14.87 -13.80 25.14
CA SER A 136 -13.94 -13.01 25.97
C SER A 136 -13.47 -13.80 27.20
N GLU A 137 -14.41 -14.36 27.97
CA GLU A 137 -14.09 -15.20 29.14
C GLU A 137 -13.26 -16.42 28.76
N ALA A 138 -13.61 -17.10 27.65
CA ALA A 138 -12.88 -18.27 27.17
C ALA A 138 -11.43 -17.94 26.80
N LEU A 139 -11.22 -16.82 26.11
CA LEU A 139 -9.89 -16.31 25.78
C LEU A 139 -9.09 -15.95 27.04
N GLY A 140 -9.74 -15.34 28.04
CA GLY A 140 -9.14 -15.08 29.33
C GLY A 140 -8.66 -16.36 30.03
N SER A 141 -9.50 -17.39 30.07
CA SER A 141 -9.14 -18.70 30.62
C SER A 141 -8.00 -19.37 29.84
N LEU A 142 -8.02 -19.31 28.50
CA LEU A 142 -6.96 -19.86 27.64
C LEU A 142 -5.62 -19.16 27.87
N LYS A 143 -5.61 -17.83 28.04
CA LYS A 143 -4.38 -17.08 28.31
C LYS A 143 -3.81 -17.37 29.70
N ALA A 144 -4.67 -17.65 30.67
CA ALA A 144 -4.27 -17.98 32.04
C ALA A 144 -3.97 -19.47 32.26
N ASP A 145 -4.01 -20.30 31.19
CA ASP A 145 -3.94 -21.76 31.26
C ASP A 145 -4.91 -22.36 32.31
N ALA A 146 -6.08 -21.72 32.49
CA ALA A 146 -7.06 -22.08 33.50
C ALA A 146 -8.12 -23.04 32.94
N ALA A 147 -8.37 -24.14 33.66
CA ALA A 147 -9.47 -25.07 33.38
C ALA A 147 -10.61 -24.90 34.39
N PRO A 148 -11.89 -25.09 34.01
CA PRO A 148 -12.41 -25.40 32.66
C PRO A 148 -12.72 -24.17 31.81
N SER A 149 -12.69 -24.32 30.48
CA SER A 149 -13.13 -23.28 29.54
C SER A 149 -14.64 -23.03 29.65
N SER A 150 -15.05 -21.77 29.51
CA SER A 150 -16.46 -21.37 29.50
C SER A 150 -17.21 -21.84 28.23
N VAL A 151 -16.48 -22.27 27.18
CA VAL A 151 -17.04 -22.73 25.90
C VAL A 151 -16.85 -24.23 25.68
N LEU A 152 -17.56 -24.78 24.68
CA LEU A 152 -17.31 -26.14 24.19
C LEU A 152 -15.83 -26.37 23.84
N ALA A 153 -15.35 -27.59 24.07
CA ALA A 153 -13.96 -27.97 23.83
C ALA A 153 -13.49 -27.67 22.40
N GLN A 154 -14.32 -27.93 21.39
CA GLN A 154 -14.00 -27.60 19.99
C GLN A 154 -13.75 -26.10 19.79
N TRP A 155 -14.55 -25.25 20.42
CA TRP A 155 -14.36 -23.79 20.37
C TRP A 155 -13.12 -23.35 21.13
N ALA A 156 -12.81 -23.98 22.27
CA ALA A 156 -11.55 -23.73 22.97
C ALA A 156 -10.34 -24.06 22.07
N THR A 157 -10.42 -25.14 21.28
CA THR A 157 -9.40 -25.47 20.26
C THR A 157 -9.30 -24.38 19.20
N TRP A 158 -10.41 -23.99 18.55
CA TRP A 158 -10.37 -22.96 17.50
C TRP A 158 -9.86 -21.60 18.01
N LEU A 159 -10.25 -21.19 19.21
CA LEU A 159 -9.75 -19.95 19.82
C LEU A 159 -8.26 -20.04 20.14
N ASN A 160 -7.77 -21.21 20.54
CA ASN A 160 -6.35 -21.44 20.76
C ASN A 160 -5.56 -21.47 19.44
N ASP A 161 -6.11 -22.05 18.37
CA ASP A 161 -5.49 -22.05 17.05
C ASP A 161 -5.33 -20.61 16.53
N LEU A 162 -6.39 -19.79 16.62
CA LEU A 162 -6.33 -18.35 16.32
C LEU A 162 -5.27 -17.63 17.17
N ARG A 163 -5.18 -17.96 18.46
CA ARG A 163 -4.15 -17.40 19.33
C ARG A 163 -2.74 -17.76 18.87
N ILE A 164 -2.50 -19.01 18.50
CA ILE A 164 -1.23 -19.48 17.96
C ILE A 164 -0.92 -18.73 16.65
N TYR A 165 -1.92 -18.56 15.78
CA TYR A 165 -1.79 -17.86 14.50
C TYR A 165 -1.37 -16.39 14.69
N VAL A 166 -2.06 -15.66 15.56
CA VAL A 166 -1.71 -14.25 15.82
C VAL A 166 -0.31 -14.14 16.44
N ARG A 167 0.06 -15.08 17.33
CA ARG A 167 1.37 -15.08 17.98
C ARG A 167 2.53 -15.51 17.06
N SER A 168 2.27 -16.29 16.01
CA SER A 168 3.30 -16.71 15.07
C SER A 168 3.75 -15.58 14.13
N LEU A 169 2.97 -14.49 14.03
CA LEU A 169 3.37 -13.28 13.34
C LEU A 169 4.52 -12.56 14.06
N GLY A 170 5.44 -11.99 13.27
CA GLY A 170 6.55 -11.19 13.77
C GLY A 170 6.07 -9.99 14.60
N VAL A 171 6.95 -9.44 15.45
CA VAL A 171 6.61 -8.29 16.31
C VAL A 171 6.14 -7.07 15.51
N ILE A 172 6.72 -6.84 14.32
CA ILE A 172 6.33 -5.74 13.44
C ILE A 172 4.98 -6.05 12.76
N GLU A 173 4.82 -7.24 12.19
CA GLU A 173 3.60 -7.71 11.53
C GLU A 173 2.38 -7.70 12.45
N ARG A 174 2.57 -8.01 13.74
CA ARG A 174 1.49 -7.90 14.74
C ARG A 174 0.99 -6.47 14.92
N LYS A 175 1.84 -5.46 14.76
CA LYS A 175 1.44 -4.05 14.91
C LYS A 175 0.58 -3.56 13.74
N THR A 176 0.66 -4.22 12.60
CA THR A 176 -0.15 -3.89 11.42
C THR A 176 -1.47 -4.64 11.38
N LEU A 177 -1.60 -5.73 12.14
CA LEU A 177 -2.82 -6.54 12.21
C LEU A 177 -3.95 -5.77 12.90
N GLN A 178 -4.95 -5.37 12.11
CA GLN A 178 -6.08 -4.57 12.56
C GLN A 178 -7.28 -5.45 12.97
N ARG A 179 -7.49 -6.59 12.29
CA ARG A 179 -8.67 -7.44 12.49
C ARG A 179 -8.33 -8.92 12.41
N VAL A 180 -9.01 -9.70 13.25
CA VAL A 180 -9.09 -11.16 13.14
C VAL A 180 -10.56 -11.53 13.02
N VAL A 181 -10.87 -12.45 12.11
CA VAL A 181 -12.22 -12.90 11.84
C VAL A 181 -12.23 -14.42 11.85
N ILE A 182 -13.27 -15.00 12.44
CA ILE A 182 -13.59 -16.41 12.26
C ILE A 182 -15.04 -16.55 11.85
N THR A 183 -15.31 -17.38 10.84
CA THR A 183 -16.65 -17.52 10.27
C THR A 183 -16.89 -18.88 9.64
N ALA A 184 -18.13 -19.37 9.77
CA ALA A 184 -18.65 -20.48 8.97
C ALA A 184 -19.62 -19.98 7.87
N GLY A 185 -19.61 -18.67 7.59
CA GLY A 185 -20.57 -18.00 6.74
C GLY A 185 -21.96 -17.83 7.38
N ARG A 186 -22.46 -18.82 8.14
CA ARG A 186 -23.74 -18.74 8.88
C ARG A 186 -23.66 -17.94 10.18
N TRP A 187 -22.47 -17.80 10.73
CA TRP A 187 -22.15 -16.95 11.86
C TRP A 187 -20.81 -16.29 11.60
N LEU A 188 -20.56 -15.15 12.25
CA LEU A 188 -19.38 -14.33 12.03
C LEU A 188 -18.93 -13.75 13.37
N ILE A 189 -17.64 -13.88 13.68
CA ILE A 189 -17.03 -13.25 14.84
C ILE A 189 -15.87 -12.37 14.37
N ILE A 190 -15.90 -11.09 14.74
CA ILE A 190 -14.88 -10.10 14.42
C ILE A 190 -14.23 -9.62 15.71
N PHE A 191 -12.91 -9.78 15.80
CA PHE A 191 -12.08 -9.19 16.86
C PHE A 191 -11.53 -7.86 16.36
N ALA A 192 -12.02 -6.76 16.94
CA ALA A 192 -11.64 -5.40 16.58
C ALA A 192 -10.25 -5.01 17.09
N ASP A 193 -9.79 -5.63 18.18
CA ASP A 193 -8.43 -5.51 18.72
C ASP A 193 -7.80 -6.90 18.90
N PRO A 194 -7.13 -7.43 17.86
CA PRO A 194 -6.50 -8.75 17.90
C PRO A 194 -5.39 -8.90 18.93
N ILE A 195 -4.66 -7.81 19.23
CA ILE A 195 -3.52 -7.86 20.14
C ILE A 195 -4.03 -7.99 21.57
N SER A 196 -5.00 -7.16 21.95
CA SER A 196 -5.68 -7.33 23.24
C SER A 196 -6.39 -8.69 23.32
N ALA A 197 -7.01 -9.16 22.23
CA ALA A 197 -7.74 -10.43 22.21
C ALA A 197 -6.85 -11.66 22.40
N PHE A 198 -5.68 -11.73 21.75
CA PHE A 198 -4.91 -12.98 21.64
C PHE A 198 -3.50 -12.93 22.24
N VAL A 199 -2.89 -11.74 22.31
CA VAL A 199 -1.48 -11.58 22.71
C VAL A 199 -1.36 -11.11 24.15
N ASP A 200 -2.00 -9.99 24.48
CA ASP A 200 -1.86 -9.37 25.79
C ASP A 200 -2.46 -10.22 26.91
N ASP A 201 -1.92 -10.10 28.11
CA ASP A 201 -2.44 -10.79 29.28
C ASP A 201 -3.83 -10.27 29.68
N GLY A 202 -4.62 -11.14 30.31
CA GLY A 202 -5.94 -10.80 30.84
C GLY A 202 -7.12 -11.05 29.89
N VAL A 203 -8.31 -10.75 30.41
CA VAL A 203 -9.58 -10.96 29.74
C VAL A 203 -9.81 -9.82 28.74
N PRO A 204 -9.98 -10.08 27.43
CA PRO A 204 -10.19 -9.03 26.45
C PRO A 204 -11.55 -8.38 26.62
N ALA A 205 -11.67 -7.10 26.26
CA ALA A 205 -12.92 -6.37 26.38
C ALA A 205 -13.98 -6.94 25.43
N SER A 206 -15.15 -7.35 25.96
CA SER A 206 -16.18 -8.02 25.15
C SER A 206 -16.84 -7.10 24.11
N ASP A 207 -16.79 -5.79 24.30
CA ASP A 207 -17.27 -4.78 23.35
C ASP A 207 -16.35 -4.64 22.11
N ALA A 208 -15.11 -5.13 22.18
CA ALA A 208 -14.21 -5.27 21.04
C ALA A 208 -14.40 -6.59 20.25
N ILE A 209 -15.39 -7.42 20.64
CA ILE A 209 -15.69 -8.70 19.99
C ILE A 209 -17.13 -8.63 19.45
N HIS A 210 -17.27 -8.58 18.13
CA HIS A 210 -18.56 -8.49 17.46
C HIS A 210 -18.97 -9.88 16.99
N CYS A 211 -20.09 -10.39 17.49
CA CYS A 211 -20.60 -11.72 17.17
C CYS A 211 -21.97 -11.63 16.51
N TYR A 212 -22.11 -12.27 15.35
CA TYR A 212 -23.36 -12.43 14.60
C TYR A 212 -23.63 -13.92 14.49
N VAL A 213 -24.81 -14.37 14.92
CA VAL A 213 -25.09 -15.80 15.16
C VAL A 213 -25.92 -16.44 14.06
N SER A 214 -26.44 -15.67 13.12
CA SER A 214 -27.16 -16.16 11.94
C SER A 214 -26.85 -15.35 10.68
N LEU A 215 -27.26 -15.89 9.52
CA LEU A 215 -27.18 -15.19 8.24
C LEU A 215 -28.04 -13.92 8.25
N GLU A 216 -29.24 -13.99 8.81
CA GLU A 216 -30.16 -12.87 8.91
C GLU A 216 -29.53 -11.72 9.71
N GLU A 217 -28.88 -12.04 10.84
CA GLU A 217 -28.18 -11.05 11.65
C GLU A 217 -26.99 -10.44 10.89
N ILE A 218 -26.25 -11.23 10.12
CA ILE A 218 -25.14 -10.74 9.27
C ILE A 218 -25.67 -9.78 8.18
N VAL A 219 -26.78 -10.10 7.53
CA VAL A 219 -27.40 -9.23 6.51
C VAL A 219 -27.92 -7.96 7.15
N ASP A 220 -28.63 -8.05 8.28
CA ASP A 220 -29.16 -6.89 8.99
C ASP A 220 -28.05 -5.97 9.48
N ALA A 221 -26.91 -6.54 9.90
CA ALA A 221 -25.73 -5.82 10.38
C ALA A 221 -24.71 -5.45 9.29
N HIS A 222 -25.03 -5.60 8.00
CA HIS A 222 -24.06 -5.37 6.91
C HIS A 222 -23.36 -4.01 6.99
N GLN A 223 -24.03 -2.95 7.45
CA GLN A 223 -23.42 -1.63 7.60
C GLN A 223 -22.31 -1.60 8.66
N GLU A 224 -22.53 -2.28 9.79
CA GLU A 224 -21.54 -2.39 10.87
C GLU A 224 -20.36 -3.25 10.40
N ILE A 225 -20.64 -4.39 9.78
CA ILE A 225 -19.63 -5.31 9.24
C ILE A 225 -18.76 -4.60 8.20
N TYR A 226 -19.36 -3.82 7.29
CA TYR A 226 -18.61 -3.03 6.32
C TYR A 226 -17.65 -2.05 7.03
N ARG A 227 -18.12 -1.31 8.04
CA ARG A 227 -17.29 -0.36 8.78
C ARG A 227 -16.16 -1.03 9.55
N LEU A 228 -16.36 -2.27 10.01
CA LEU A 228 -15.38 -3.06 10.73
C LEU A 228 -14.31 -3.70 9.83
N LEU A 229 -14.69 -4.13 8.61
CA LEU A 229 -13.85 -5.01 7.78
C LEU A 229 -13.45 -4.46 6.42
N ALA A 230 -14.13 -3.43 5.89
CA ALA A 230 -13.81 -2.93 4.56
C ALA A 230 -12.35 -2.50 4.46
N ARG A 231 -11.66 -2.91 3.40
CA ARG A 231 -10.23 -2.63 3.19
C ARG A 231 -9.92 -1.14 3.26
N SER A 232 -10.77 -0.30 2.67
CA SER A 232 -10.67 1.16 2.71
C SER A 232 -10.85 1.78 4.10
N ARG A 233 -11.37 1.03 5.07
CA ARG A 233 -11.51 1.44 6.48
C ARG A 233 -10.34 1.00 7.34
N LEU A 234 -9.67 -0.08 6.93
CA LEU A 234 -8.55 -0.67 7.67
C LEU A 234 -7.19 -0.18 7.19
N ILE A 235 -7.08 0.16 5.90
CA ILE A 235 -5.83 0.62 5.31
C ILE A 235 -6.07 1.78 4.35
N ASN A 236 -4.99 2.48 4.05
CA ASN A 236 -4.96 3.50 3.02
C ASN A 236 -4.94 2.86 1.63
N THR A 237 -6.04 2.96 0.90
CA THR A 237 -6.18 2.40 -0.46
C THR A 237 -6.08 3.47 -1.56
N LEU A 238 -5.80 4.72 -1.20
CA LEU A 238 -5.74 5.79 -2.19
C LEU A 238 -4.46 5.66 -3.02
N PRO A 239 -4.53 5.86 -4.34
CA PRO A 239 -3.34 5.96 -5.17
C PRO A 239 -2.55 7.21 -4.78
N LEU A 240 -1.23 7.17 -4.98
CA LEU A 240 -0.33 8.29 -4.69
C LEU A 240 -0.76 9.57 -5.41
N THR A 241 -1.26 9.42 -6.63
CA THR A 241 -1.69 10.50 -7.50
C THR A 241 -3.20 10.45 -7.70
N LEU A 242 -3.86 11.60 -7.61
CA LEU A 242 -5.30 11.78 -7.72
C LEU A 242 -5.59 12.89 -8.71
N THR A 243 -6.66 12.78 -9.49
CA THR A 243 -7.26 13.96 -10.15
C THR A 243 -7.87 14.89 -9.10
N LEU A 244 -8.10 16.17 -9.46
CA LEU A 244 -8.80 17.11 -8.56
C LEU A 244 -10.17 16.58 -8.11
N ARG A 245 -10.93 15.95 -9.03
CA ARG A 245 -12.23 15.36 -8.69
C ARG A 245 -12.11 14.24 -7.67
N GLU A 246 -11.14 13.35 -7.82
CA GLU A 246 -10.92 12.25 -6.87
C GLU A 246 -10.48 12.78 -5.52
N ALA A 247 -9.55 13.74 -5.51
CA ALA A 247 -9.05 14.39 -4.30
C ALA A 247 -10.18 15.03 -3.48
N LEU A 248 -11.09 15.79 -4.13
CA LEU A 248 -12.26 16.37 -3.47
C LEU A 248 -13.23 15.31 -2.90
N GLY A 249 -13.23 14.11 -3.46
CA GLY A 249 -14.07 13.01 -3.03
C GLY A 249 -13.52 12.19 -1.86
N VAL A 250 -12.25 12.39 -1.47
CA VAL A 250 -11.57 11.55 -0.47
C VAL A 250 -10.76 12.33 0.56
N LEU A 251 -10.29 13.54 0.24
CA LEU A 251 -9.55 14.40 1.15
C LEU A 251 -10.49 15.43 1.78
N SER A 252 -10.38 15.60 3.10
CA SER A 252 -11.08 16.68 3.80
C SER A 252 -10.28 17.97 3.74
N ALA A 253 -10.92 19.06 3.32
CA ALA A 253 -10.33 20.40 3.34
C ALA A 253 -9.80 20.79 4.72
N SER A 254 -10.47 20.38 5.81
CA SER A 254 -10.07 20.69 7.18
C SER A 254 -8.87 19.88 7.67
N ALA A 255 -8.54 18.77 6.99
CA ALA A 255 -7.43 17.89 7.33
C ALA A 255 -6.14 18.23 6.56
N LEU A 256 -6.21 19.14 5.58
CA LEU A 256 -5.04 19.58 4.82
C LEU A 256 -4.14 20.45 5.71
N MET A 257 -2.90 20.02 5.88
CA MET A 257 -1.92 20.67 6.76
C MET A 257 -0.99 21.59 5.97
N GLU A 258 -0.43 21.08 4.88
CA GLU A 258 0.55 21.77 4.06
C GLU A 258 0.36 21.44 2.58
N THR A 259 0.90 22.30 1.71
CA THR A 259 0.93 22.06 0.27
C THR A 259 2.33 22.28 -0.28
N TYR A 260 2.68 21.56 -1.33
CA TYR A 260 3.93 21.66 -2.07
C TYR A 260 3.63 21.59 -3.55
N ARG A 261 4.48 22.19 -4.39
CA ARG A 261 4.47 21.97 -5.83
C ARG A 261 5.22 20.71 -6.18
N GLY A 262 4.85 20.14 -7.31
CA GLY A 262 5.48 18.98 -7.89
C GLY A 262 5.03 18.76 -9.32
N VAL A 263 5.51 17.67 -9.89
CA VAL A 263 5.08 17.17 -11.20
C VAL A 263 4.97 15.65 -11.18
N VAL A 264 4.06 15.12 -11.98
CA VAL A 264 4.17 13.74 -12.45
C VAL A 264 4.99 13.73 -13.74
N VAL A 265 6.03 12.92 -13.77
CA VAL A 265 6.87 12.69 -14.94
C VAL A 265 6.69 11.27 -15.42
N ALA A 266 6.24 11.12 -16.66
CA ALA A 266 6.01 9.84 -17.31
C ALA A 266 6.90 9.72 -18.55
N THR A 267 7.83 8.77 -18.54
CA THR A 267 8.71 8.51 -19.69
C THR A 267 8.23 7.29 -20.47
N ARG A 268 8.11 7.42 -21.79
CA ARG A 268 7.75 6.32 -22.71
C ARG A 268 8.75 6.26 -23.86
N MET A 269 9.08 5.05 -24.32
CA MET A 269 9.83 4.88 -25.56
C MET A 269 8.89 5.09 -26.75
N SER A 270 9.28 5.97 -27.65
CA SER A 270 8.54 6.37 -28.86
C SER A 270 9.43 6.17 -30.10
N GLY A 271 8.86 6.28 -31.29
CA GLY A 271 9.58 6.09 -32.55
C GLY A 271 9.40 4.71 -33.16
N GLY A 272 10.18 4.40 -34.19
CA GLY A 272 10.17 3.08 -34.85
C GLY A 272 11.12 2.10 -34.17
N MET A 273 10.89 0.79 -34.33
CA MET A 273 11.68 -0.29 -33.67
C MET A 273 13.21 -0.19 -33.84
N ARG A 274 13.70 0.45 -34.91
CA ARG A 274 15.15 0.64 -35.18
C ARG A 274 15.68 2.02 -34.78
N SER A 275 14.83 2.88 -34.25
CA SER A 275 15.14 4.26 -33.86
C SER A 275 14.15 4.70 -32.78
N GLU A 276 14.15 3.95 -31.68
CA GLU A 276 13.39 4.32 -30.49
C GLU A 276 14.08 5.47 -29.75
N TYR A 277 13.29 6.34 -29.14
CA TYR A 277 13.77 7.44 -28.31
C TYR A 277 12.79 7.72 -27.17
N PRO A 278 13.26 8.18 -26.01
CA PRO A 278 12.36 8.51 -24.91
C PRO A 278 11.60 9.80 -25.22
N THR A 279 10.32 9.82 -24.86
CA THR A 279 9.47 11.00 -24.75
C THR A 279 9.03 11.13 -23.29
N ARG A 280 9.12 12.33 -22.73
CA ARG A 280 8.85 12.59 -21.32
C ARG A 280 7.71 13.58 -21.17
N ALA A 281 6.54 13.07 -20.79
CA ALA A 281 5.38 13.88 -20.46
C ALA A 281 5.47 14.37 -19.01
N VAL A 282 5.14 15.64 -18.80
CA VAL A 282 5.19 16.33 -17.50
C VAL A 282 3.83 16.94 -17.21
N TYR A 283 3.27 16.57 -16.06
CA TYR A 283 1.98 17.04 -15.58
C TYR A 283 2.18 17.82 -14.28
N PRO A 284 1.70 19.08 -14.17
CA PRO A 284 1.69 19.79 -12.89
C PRO A 284 0.97 18.99 -11.80
N ALA A 285 1.54 18.98 -10.60
CA ALA A 285 0.94 18.36 -9.43
C ALA A 285 1.01 19.30 -8.21
N VAL A 286 -0.10 19.42 -7.49
CA VAL A 286 -0.17 20.06 -6.18
C VAL A 286 -0.15 18.95 -5.14
N VAL A 287 0.89 18.89 -4.34
CA VAL A 287 1.11 17.85 -3.35
C VAL A 287 0.51 18.31 -2.03
N LEU A 288 -0.55 17.64 -1.59
CA LEU A 288 -1.28 17.95 -0.37
C LEU A 288 -0.88 17.00 0.75
N LEU A 289 -0.54 17.55 1.91
CA LEU A 289 -0.27 16.78 3.12
C LEU A 289 -1.54 16.67 3.96
N SER A 290 -2.03 15.46 4.19
CA SER A 290 -3.27 15.18 4.93
C SER A 290 -3.14 13.88 5.72
N GLY A 291 -3.49 13.91 7.01
CA GLY A 291 -3.46 12.70 7.86
C GLY A 291 -2.09 12.02 7.93
N GLY A 292 -1.00 12.80 7.87
CA GLY A 292 0.38 12.29 7.89
C GLY A 292 0.87 11.68 6.56
N SER A 293 0.08 11.75 5.49
CA SER A 293 0.43 11.25 4.15
C SER A 293 0.46 12.39 3.12
N ALA A 294 1.32 12.26 2.11
CA ALA A 294 1.40 13.19 0.98
C ALA A 294 0.76 12.60 -0.29
N TRP A 295 -0.10 13.39 -0.92
CA TRP A 295 -0.89 13.03 -2.10
C TRP A 295 -0.65 14.02 -3.23
N GLY A 296 -0.29 13.55 -4.42
CA GLY A 296 -0.19 14.40 -5.60
C GLY A 296 -1.57 14.60 -6.23
N VAL A 297 -2.13 15.80 -6.18
CA VAL A 297 -3.29 16.16 -7.00
C VAL A 297 -2.77 16.62 -8.36
N VAL A 298 -3.09 15.92 -9.43
CA VAL A 298 -2.41 16.04 -10.73
C VAL A 298 -3.37 16.55 -11.81
N ASP A 299 -2.86 17.44 -12.65
CA ASP A 299 -3.55 17.89 -13.86
C ASP A 299 -3.27 16.95 -15.05
N TYR A 300 -3.95 15.79 -15.09
CA TYR A 300 -3.91 14.83 -16.20
C TYR A 300 -4.68 15.33 -17.44
N ASN A 301 -4.35 16.53 -17.93
CA ASN A 301 -4.91 17.03 -19.17
C ASN A 301 -4.54 16.12 -20.35
N ALA A 302 -5.43 16.04 -21.34
CA ALA A 302 -5.25 15.27 -22.56
C ALA A 302 -4.01 15.67 -23.38
N GLN A 303 -3.51 16.91 -23.19
CA GLN A 303 -2.28 17.40 -23.80
C GLN A 303 -1.23 17.65 -22.71
N PRO A 304 -0.37 16.66 -22.37
CA PRO A 304 0.75 16.92 -21.48
C PRO A 304 1.73 17.92 -22.08
N LEU A 305 2.49 18.60 -21.21
CA LEU A 305 3.70 19.27 -21.65
C LEU A 305 4.79 18.21 -21.82
N GLU A 306 5.50 18.23 -22.93
CA GLU A 306 6.64 17.34 -23.15
C GLU A 306 7.94 18.07 -22.83
N GLU A 307 8.81 17.43 -22.04
CA GLU A 307 10.15 17.97 -21.80
C GLU A 307 10.89 18.05 -23.15
N PRO A 308 11.41 19.23 -23.55
CA PRO A 308 12.03 19.38 -24.85
C PRO A 308 13.35 18.60 -24.92
N ARG A 309 13.62 17.99 -26.08
CA ARG A 309 14.92 17.36 -26.35
C ARG A 309 16.03 18.35 -26.67
N ASP A 310 15.70 19.59 -27.03
CA ASP A 310 16.68 20.66 -27.16
C ASP A 310 16.76 21.41 -25.84
N ALA A 311 17.90 21.33 -25.16
CA ALA A 311 18.13 21.98 -23.87
C ALA A 311 17.91 23.51 -23.93
N LYS A 312 18.07 24.14 -25.10
CA LYS A 312 17.81 25.58 -25.28
C LYS A 312 16.34 25.96 -25.10
N LEU A 313 15.43 25.01 -25.35
CA LEU A 313 13.99 25.21 -25.19
C LEU A 313 13.52 24.95 -23.75
N LEU A 314 14.41 24.52 -22.85
CA LEU A 314 14.04 24.23 -21.46
C LEU A 314 13.46 25.46 -20.75
N GLY A 315 13.99 26.66 -21.00
CA GLY A 315 13.47 27.90 -20.39
C GLY A 315 12.03 28.23 -20.81
N GLU A 316 11.70 28.02 -22.08
CA GLU A 316 10.32 28.18 -22.59
C GLU A 316 9.39 27.14 -21.97
N PHE A 317 9.81 25.87 -21.97
CA PHE A 317 9.09 24.78 -21.32
C PHE A 317 8.78 25.07 -19.85
N LEU A 318 9.78 25.53 -19.09
CA LEU A 318 9.61 25.87 -17.67
C LEU A 318 8.61 27.01 -17.47
N SER A 319 8.61 28.00 -18.35
CA SER A 319 7.66 29.12 -18.30
C SER A 319 6.22 28.66 -18.59
N LEU A 320 6.05 27.79 -19.60
CA LEU A 320 4.75 27.17 -19.91
C LEU A 320 4.24 26.30 -18.76
N LEU A 321 5.12 25.49 -18.18
CA LEU A 321 4.80 24.64 -17.03
C LEU A 321 4.41 25.47 -15.81
N ALA A 322 5.14 26.55 -15.52
CA ALA A 322 4.83 27.43 -14.40
C ALA A 322 3.45 28.09 -14.56
N ASN A 323 3.15 28.66 -15.73
CA ASN A 323 1.86 29.28 -16.00
C ASN A 323 0.69 28.29 -15.81
N ARG A 324 0.85 27.07 -16.34
CA ARG A 324 -0.17 26.03 -16.22
C ARG A 324 -0.30 25.51 -14.79
N GLY A 325 0.83 25.29 -14.13
CA GLY A 325 0.88 24.87 -12.73
C GLY A 325 0.23 25.91 -11.82
N ASP A 326 0.56 27.19 -11.94
CA ASP A 326 0.00 28.26 -11.11
C ASP A 326 -1.52 28.36 -11.27
N ALA A 327 -2.04 28.26 -12.49
CA ALA A 327 -3.48 28.22 -12.74
C ALA A 327 -4.16 26.98 -12.11
N PHE A 328 -3.50 25.82 -12.17
CA PHE A 328 -4.00 24.59 -11.57
C PHE A 328 -3.95 24.64 -10.03
N GLU A 329 -2.88 25.16 -9.45
CA GLU A 329 -2.74 25.39 -8.01
C GLU A 329 -3.87 26.27 -7.47
N GLN A 330 -4.15 27.38 -8.15
CA GLN A 330 -5.29 28.24 -7.81
C GLN A 330 -6.62 27.48 -7.86
N SER A 331 -6.79 26.61 -8.86
CA SER A 331 -8.00 25.79 -9.00
C SER A 331 -8.14 24.78 -7.86
N VAL A 332 -7.05 24.10 -7.47
CA VAL A 332 -7.02 23.15 -6.35
C VAL A 332 -7.35 23.88 -5.05
N VAL A 333 -6.65 24.98 -4.76
CA VAL A 333 -6.83 25.78 -3.55
C VAL A 333 -8.26 26.33 -3.44
N ALA A 334 -8.80 26.86 -4.54
CA ALA A 334 -10.17 27.36 -4.59
C ALA A 334 -11.20 26.23 -4.38
N ALA A 335 -10.99 25.07 -4.99
CA ALA A 335 -11.92 23.94 -4.87
C ALA A 335 -11.99 23.37 -3.44
N PHE A 336 -10.86 23.37 -2.71
CA PHE A 336 -10.84 23.01 -1.29
C PHE A 336 -11.25 24.15 -0.36
N GLY A 337 -11.42 25.38 -0.86
CA GLY A 337 -11.74 26.56 -0.05
C GLY A 337 -10.61 26.95 0.92
N ARG A 338 -9.35 26.65 0.57
CA ARG A 338 -8.18 26.77 1.44
C ARG A 338 -7.16 27.78 0.92
N GLN A 339 -7.59 29.03 0.71
CA GLN A 339 -6.74 30.12 0.20
C GLN A 339 -5.51 30.43 1.08
N ASP A 340 -5.52 29.93 2.32
CA ASP A 340 -4.41 29.97 3.26
C ASP A 340 -3.27 29.00 2.91
N LEU A 341 -3.51 27.98 2.08
CA LEU A 341 -2.50 27.02 1.66
C LEU A 341 -1.58 27.65 0.60
N VAL A 342 -0.32 27.86 0.98
CA VAL A 342 0.76 28.33 0.11
C VAL A 342 1.86 27.26 0.04
N PRO A 343 2.46 27.01 -1.14
CA PRO A 343 3.54 26.02 -1.27
C PRO A 343 4.70 26.22 -0.28
N SER A 344 5.00 25.17 0.48
CA SER A 344 6.09 25.09 1.43
C SER A 344 7.44 24.80 0.74
N PRO A 345 8.57 25.30 1.27
CA PRO A 345 9.89 24.92 0.79
C PRO A 345 10.20 23.45 1.09
N LEU A 346 11.05 22.81 0.29
CA LEU A 346 11.46 21.40 0.51
C LEU A 346 12.06 21.14 1.90
N ALA A 347 12.61 22.16 2.55
CA ALA A 347 13.14 22.05 3.91
C ALA A 347 12.08 21.70 4.97
N ALA A 348 10.83 22.10 4.71
CA ALA A 348 9.71 21.85 5.61
C ALA A 348 9.09 20.47 5.40
N TYR A 349 9.45 19.75 4.33
CA TYR A 349 8.85 18.46 4.01
C TYR A 349 9.12 17.44 5.12
N PRO A 350 8.09 16.80 5.70
CA PRO A 350 8.29 15.96 6.88
C PRO A 350 9.07 14.69 6.56
N LEU A 351 10.07 14.37 7.40
CA LEU A 351 10.91 13.17 7.29
C LEU A 351 10.13 11.86 7.54
N ASN A 352 8.97 11.96 8.17
CA ASN A 352 8.12 10.84 8.58
C ASN A 352 6.95 10.57 7.64
N VAL A 353 6.85 11.27 6.49
CA VAL A 353 5.97 10.83 5.41
C VAL A 353 6.58 9.56 4.83
N ARG A 354 6.27 8.43 5.48
CA ARG A 354 6.73 7.12 5.06
C ARG A 354 6.03 6.78 3.76
N ASP A 355 6.82 6.46 2.74
CA ASP A 355 6.27 5.69 1.64
C ASP A 355 6.00 4.28 2.19
N PRO A 356 4.80 3.72 2.01
CA PRO A 356 4.54 2.31 2.29
C PRO A 356 5.53 1.33 1.60
N ASP A 357 6.39 1.80 0.70
CA ASP A 357 7.19 0.95 -0.17
C ASP A 357 8.67 0.79 0.21
N VAL A 358 9.09 1.34 1.35
CA VAL A 358 10.46 1.14 1.86
C VAL A 358 10.48 0.15 3.02
N GLU A 359 10.00 -1.06 2.78
CA GLU A 359 10.66 -2.22 3.34
C GLU A 359 10.98 -3.15 2.17
N ASP A 360 12.29 -3.27 1.88
CA ASP A 360 12.78 -4.34 1.02
C ASP A 360 12.15 -5.65 1.51
N ALA A 361 11.57 -6.42 0.59
CA ALA A 361 10.99 -7.74 0.86
C ALA A 361 11.98 -8.75 1.49
N PHE A 362 13.22 -8.32 1.75
CA PHE A 362 14.25 -8.99 2.52
C PHE A 362 14.92 -7.97 3.45
N ALA A 363 14.33 -7.72 4.61
CA ALA A 363 15.04 -6.99 5.67
C ALA A 363 16.40 -7.69 5.90
N PRO A 364 17.53 -6.96 5.85
CA PRO A 364 18.84 -7.57 6.01
C PRO A 364 18.93 -8.24 7.39
N ALA A 365 19.47 -9.45 7.43
CA ALA A 365 19.57 -10.22 8.67
C ALA A 365 20.24 -9.39 9.79
N SER A 366 19.69 -9.45 11.00
CA SER A 366 20.21 -8.74 12.18
C SER A 366 21.71 -9.00 12.36
N GLY A 367 22.51 -7.93 12.47
CA GLY A 367 23.97 -8.01 12.59
C GLY A 367 24.74 -8.10 11.26
N SER A 368 24.05 -8.18 10.12
CA SER A 368 24.70 -8.07 8.80
C SER A 368 25.21 -6.64 8.55
N THR A 369 26.21 -6.50 7.68
CA THR A 369 26.71 -5.19 7.23
C THR A 369 25.57 -4.32 6.67
N ALA A 370 24.65 -4.91 5.92
CA ALA A 370 23.48 -4.21 5.39
C ALA A 370 22.55 -3.72 6.51
N ALA A 371 22.32 -4.51 7.57
CA ALA A 371 21.54 -4.10 8.73
C ALA A 371 22.23 -3.00 9.55
N MET A 372 23.55 -3.04 9.71
CA MET A 372 24.31 -1.99 10.40
C MET A 372 24.34 -0.68 9.61
N ILE A 373 24.47 -0.75 8.28
CA ILE A 373 24.40 0.41 7.39
C ILE A 373 23.00 1.01 7.41
N ALA A 374 21.94 0.19 7.31
CA ALA A 374 20.56 0.66 7.37
C ALA A 374 20.21 1.29 8.73
N ALA A 375 20.69 0.72 9.85
CA ALA A 375 20.45 1.25 11.18
C ALA A 375 21.15 2.59 11.45
N THR A 376 22.18 2.93 10.67
CA THR A 376 22.93 4.20 10.78
C THR A 376 22.63 5.16 9.63
N ALA A 377 21.87 4.72 8.62
CA ALA A 377 21.47 5.55 7.51
C ALA A 377 20.46 6.61 7.99
N PRO A 378 20.71 7.91 7.75
CA PRO A 378 19.73 8.93 8.07
C PRO A 378 18.45 8.69 7.26
N LEU A 379 17.29 8.83 7.91
CA LEU A 379 16.00 8.87 7.20
C LEU A 379 16.01 10.09 6.27
N LEU A 380 16.11 9.84 4.97
CA LEU A 380 16.05 10.88 3.94
C LEU A 380 14.59 11.05 3.47
N PRO A 381 14.10 12.28 3.35
CA PRO A 381 12.76 12.52 2.82
C PRO A 381 12.69 12.04 1.36
N GLN A 382 11.61 11.34 1.00
CA GLN A 382 11.42 10.86 -0.37
C GLN A 382 10.68 11.89 -1.22
N PHE A 383 11.45 12.65 -2.01
CA PHE A 383 10.90 13.63 -2.94
C PHE A 383 10.49 13.03 -4.29
N VAL A 384 10.92 11.81 -4.60
CA VAL A 384 10.64 11.14 -5.87
C VAL A 384 10.02 9.79 -5.57
N ARG A 385 8.79 9.59 -6.01
CA ARG A 385 7.98 8.41 -5.67
C ARG A 385 7.32 7.84 -6.91
N ARG A 386 7.35 6.52 -7.08
CA ARG A 386 6.67 5.86 -8.20
C ARG A 386 5.16 5.95 -8.01
N THR A 387 4.42 6.29 -9.06
CA THR A 387 2.94 6.36 -8.99
C THR A 387 2.31 4.98 -8.88
N LYS A 388 2.97 3.95 -9.45
CA LYS A 388 2.52 2.55 -9.53
C LYS A 388 1.21 2.36 -10.28
N GLU A 389 0.84 3.33 -11.12
CA GLU A 389 -0.27 3.17 -12.04
C GLU A 389 -0.05 1.95 -12.95
N ARG A 390 -1.12 1.22 -13.25
CA ARG A 390 -1.02 -0.06 -13.97
C ARG A 390 -0.41 0.15 -15.36
N GLY A 391 0.77 -0.43 -15.59
CA GLY A 391 1.50 -0.31 -16.85
C GLY A 391 2.42 0.93 -16.94
N ALA A 392 2.50 1.75 -15.89
CA ALA A 392 3.31 2.96 -15.83
C ALA A 392 4.67 2.69 -15.14
N ASN A 393 5.56 1.94 -15.81
CA ASN A 393 6.83 1.50 -15.22
C ASN A 393 7.85 2.64 -14.98
N HIS A 394 7.73 3.75 -15.72
CA HIS A 394 8.60 4.93 -15.63
C HIS A 394 7.78 6.19 -15.37
N GLU A 395 6.88 6.12 -14.38
CA GLU A 395 6.06 7.23 -13.94
C GLU A 395 6.28 7.54 -12.47
N PHE A 396 6.55 8.81 -12.18
CA PHE A 396 6.96 9.26 -10.86
C PHE A 396 6.31 10.59 -10.50
N LEU A 397 5.85 10.71 -9.26
CA LEU A 397 5.59 11.99 -8.61
C LEU A 397 6.90 12.55 -8.08
N VAL A 398 7.24 13.77 -8.49
CA VAL A 398 8.41 14.53 -8.04
C VAL A 398 7.93 15.76 -7.28
N ILE A 399 8.25 15.82 -5.99
CA ILE A 399 7.90 16.90 -5.07
C ILE A 399 9.04 17.92 -5.10
N THR A 400 8.76 19.15 -5.52
CA THR A 400 9.77 20.19 -5.79
C THR A 400 9.66 21.40 -4.86
N GLY A 401 8.67 21.42 -3.96
CA GLY A 401 8.52 22.45 -2.94
C GLY A 401 7.83 23.70 -3.48
N GLN A 402 8.59 24.74 -3.80
CA GLN A 402 8.03 26.03 -4.26
C GLN A 402 8.19 26.26 -5.77
N THR A 403 8.96 25.40 -6.44
CA THR A 403 9.14 25.42 -7.90
C THR A 403 8.31 24.33 -8.55
N TRP A 404 8.05 24.44 -9.85
CA TRP A 404 7.25 23.44 -10.58
C TRP A 404 8.07 22.28 -11.15
N PHE A 405 9.35 22.46 -11.44
CA PHE A 405 10.17 21.41 -12.06
C PHE A 405 11.48 21.19 -11.32
N TYR A 406 12.03 19.99 -11.46
CA TYR A 406 13.25 19.60 -10.79
C TYR A 406 14.53 20.02 -11.52
N LYS A 407 14.44 20.33 -12.82
CA LYS A 407 15.53 20.93 -13.61
C LYS A 407 15.41 22.44 -13.63
N THR A 408 16.54 23.13 -13.55
CA THR A 408 16.63 24.58 -13.73
C THR A 408 17.09 24.92 -15.15
N ALA A 409 16.66 26.07 -15.69
CA ALA A 409 17.11 26.54 -17.00
C ALA A 409 18.62 26.81 -17.01
N ALA A 410 19.14 27.42 -15.95
CA ALA A 410 20.56 27.65 -15.74
C ALA A 410 21.03 26.85 -14.53
N ALA A 411 22.22 26.25 -14.63
CA ALA A 411 22.88 25.64 -13.49
C ALA A 411 23.26 26.71 -12.46
N PHE A 412 23.15 26.38 -11.17
CA PHE A 412 23.60 27.25 -10.10
C PHE A 412 25.12 27.47 -10.22
N GLY A 413 25.56 28.71 -9.99
CA GLY A 413 26.98 29.14 -9.98
C GLY A 413 27.72 29.08 -11.33
N MET A 414 29.03 28.88 -11.29
CA MET A 414 29.89 29.01 -12.48
C MET A 414 29.74 27.85 -13.47
N PRO A 415 30.01 28.10 -14.78
CA PRO A 415 30.03 27.08 -15.81
C PRO A 415 30.93 25.90 -15.45
N CYS A 416 30.52 24.70 -15.84
CA CYS A 416 31.19 23.46 -15.49
C CYS A 416 31.65 22.74 -16.76
N ASP A 417 32.96 22.53 -16.91
CA ASP A 417 33.54 21.83 -18.05
C ASP A 417 33.07 20.38 -18.16
N PHE A 418 32.61 19.79 -17.05
CA PHE A 418 32.16 18.40 -17.00
C PHE A 418 30.78 18.15 -17.59
N HIS A 419 30.13 19.15 -18.18
CA HIS A 419 28.93 18.95 -19.00
C HIS A 419 29.26 18.29 -20.36
N SER A 420 30.53 18.34 -20.78
CA SER A 420 31.01 17.86 -22.08
C SER A 420 31.97 16.69 -21.92
N PHE A 421 31.68 15.56 -22.59
CA PHE A 421 32.53 14.37 -22.53
C PHE A 421 33.97 14.61 -22.98
N PRO A 422 34.24 15.32 -24.11
CA PRO A 422 35.61 15.68 -24.47
C PRO A 422 36.39 16.38 -23.36
N MET A 423 35.75 17.32 -22.65
CA MET A 423 36.40 18.07 -21.57
C MET A 423 36.58 17.21 -20.33
N ALA A 424 35.54 16.49 -19.90
CA ALA A 424 35.63 15.55 -18.79
C ALA A 424 36.71 14.47 -19.03
N ARG A 425 36.81 13.95 -20.25
CA ARG A 425 37.83 12.96 -20.64
C ARG A 425 39.23 13.54 -20.62
N LYS A 426 39.42 14.77 -21.11
CA LYS A 426 40.71 15.48 -21.07
C LYS A 426 41.21 15.65 -19.64
N GLN A 427 40.29 15.82 -18.68
CA GLN A 427 40.59 15.96 -17.26
C GLN A 427 40.62 14.61 -16.51
N GLY A 428 40.47 13.47 -17.18
CA GLY A 428 40.51 12.14 -16.57
C GLY A 428 39.31 11.82 -15.68
N ALA A 429 38.20 12.56 -15.81
CA ALA A 429 37.01 12.44 -14.98
C ALA A 429 35.81 11.81 -15.69
N ALA A 430 35.92 11.53 -17.00
CA ALA A 430 34.86 10.87 -17.76
C ALA A 430 34.91 9.34 -17.64
N GLY A 431 33.76 8.71 -17.84
CA GLY A 431 33.65 7.27 -18.00
C GLY A 431 34.27 6.76 -19.31
N THR A 432 34.13 5.45 -19.55
CA THR A 432 34.69 4.81 -20.75
C THR A 432 34.06 5.29 -22.07
N ARG A 433 32.80 5.73 -22.03
CA ARG A 433 32.03 6.25 -23.17
C ARG A 433 31.26 7.50 -22.72
N GLY A 434 31.07 8.42 -23.66
CA GLY A 434 30.23 9.60 -23.44
C GLY A 434 28.75 9.29 -23.68
N HIS A 435 27.88 10.06 -23.05
CA HIS A 435 26.43 9.84 -23.06
C HIS A 435 25.79 10.75 -24.11
N PHE A 436 25.76 10.30 -25.37
CA PHE A 436 25.24 11.08 -26.49
C PHE A 436 23.78 10.74 -26.87
N GLU A 437 23.19 9.76 -26.18
CA GLU A 437 21.84 9.28 -26.43
C GLU A 437 20.99 9.45 -25.17
N ARG A 438 19.68 9.67 -25.37
CA ARG A 438 18.71 9.73 -24.27
C ARG A 438 18.12 8.35 -24.04
N ALA A 439 17.89 8.03 -22.77
CA ALA A 439 17.25 6.81 -22.30
C ALA A 439 16.08 7.13 -21.35
N ALA A 440 15.36 6.10 -20.90
CA ALA A 440 14.21 6.28 -20.00
C ALA A 440 14.58 6.99 -18.67
N ASP A 441 15.80 6.74 -18.18
CA ASP A 441 16.39 7.24 -16.95
C ASP A 441 17.43 8.35 -17.18
N THR A 442 17.58 8.84 -18.42
CA THR A 442 18.56 9.86 -18.80
C THR A 442 18.04 10.69 -19.96
N PHE A 443 17.60 11.92 -19.70
CA PHE A 443 17.02 12.81 -20.72
C PHE A 443 17.92 14.00 -21.08
N THR A 444 19.12 14.03 -20.51
CA THR A 444 20.19 14.96 -20.84
C THR A 444 21.30 14.21 -21.59
N VAL A 445 21.99 14.89 -22.50
CA VAL A 445 23.15 14.30 -23.22
C VAL A 445 24.38 15.17 -23.07
N SER A 446 25.54 14.59 -23.36
CA SER A 446 26.82 15.28 -23.40
C SER A 446 26.75 16.58 -24.21
N GLY A 447 27.14 17.68 -23.58
CA GLY A 447 27.07 19.02 -24.14
C GLY A 447 25.82 19.82 -23.76
N ASP A 448 24.78 19.20 -23.19
CA ASP A 448 23.67 19.94 -22.57
C ASP A 448 24.14 20.58 -21.27
N ASP A 449 23.70 21.81 -20.97
CA ASP A 449 24.07 22.54 -19.74
C ASP A 449 23.56 21.88 -18.45
N GLN A 450 22.61 20.96 -18.56
CA GLN A 450 22.08 20.20 -17.43
C GLN A 450 22.70 18.81 -17.31
N HIS A 451 23.63 18.43 -18.18
CA HIS A 451 24.23 17.10 -18.18
C HIS A 451 25.52 17.04 -17.33
N CYS A 452 25.90 15.87 -16.85
CA CYS A 452 27.15 15.66 -16.12
C CYS A 452 27.84 14.36 -16.54
N GLU A 453 29.03 14.51 -17.11
CA GLU A 453 29.93 13.41 -17.54
C GLU A 453 30.97 13.03 -16.47
N HIS A 454 30.88 13.58 -15.25
CA HIS A 454 31.85 13.31 -14.20
C HIS A 454 31.57 11.96 -13.53
N ASP A 455 32.17 10.89 -14.06
CA ASP A 455 31.95 9.49 -13.66
C ASP A 455 32.22 9.22 -12.15
N PRO A 456 33.29 9.74 -11.52
CA PRO A 456 33.49 9.56 -10.08
C PRO A 456 32.35 10.14 -9.22
N LEU A 457 31.59 11.11 -9.74
CA LEU A 457 30.43 11.68 -9.04
C LEU A 457 29.24 10.72 -9.09
N GLY A 458 29.14 9.86 -10.12
CA GLY A 458 28.10 8.84 -10.23
C GLY A 458 28.10 7.89 -9.03
N GLY A 459 29.29 7.44 -8.59
CA GLY A 459 29.46 6.64 -7.39
C GLY A 459 28.94 7.34 -6.12
N LEU A 460 29.27 8.62 -5.94
CA LEU A 460 28.80 9.42 -4.80
C LEU A 460 27.28 9.68 -4.83
N ARG A 461 26.69 9.81 -6.02
CA ARG A 461 25.25 10.05 -6.20
C ARG A 461 24.40 8.83 -5.87
N SER A 462 24.92 7.62 -6.03
CA SER A 462 24.18 6.36 -5.88
C SER A 462 23.39 6.23 -4.56
N SER A 463 23.90 6.80 -3.47
CA SER A 463 23.29 6.75 -2.13
C SER A 463 22.62 8.05 -1.67
N ARG A 464 22.62 9.09 -2.51
CA ARG A 464 22.21 10.46 -2.12
C ARG A 464 21.22 11.13 -3.08
N CYS A 465 21.27 10.78 -4.36
CA CYS A 465 20.54 11.48 -5.40
C CYS A 465 19.08 11.05 -5.44
N HIS A 466 18.16 11.93 -5.02
CA HIS A 466 16.72 11.68 -5.09
C HIS A 466 16.21 11.41 -6.53
N LEU A 467 16.84 11.99 -7.54
CA LEU A 467 16.44 11.85 -8.94
C LEU A 467 17.05 10.64 -9.66
N SER A 468 17.86 9.81 -9.00
CA SER A 468 18.47 8.65 -9.67
C SER A 468 17.46 7.73 -10.40
N PRO A 469 16.19 7.57 -9.96
CA PRO A 469 15.23 6.75 -10.70
C PRO A 469 14.75 7.36 -12.04
N ILE A 470 14.99 8.66 -12.27
CA ILE A 470 14.46 9.42 -13.42
C ILE A 470 15.58 10.03 -14.26
N GLU A 471 16.70 10.43 -13.66
CA GLU A 471 17.78 11.15 -14.33
C GLU A 471 19.16 10.82 -13.73
N LEU A 472 19.84 9.84 -14.32
CA LEU A 472 21.16 9.36 -13.90
C LEU A 472 22.27 10.37 -14.15
N HIS A 473 22.17 11.21 -15.19
CA HIS A 473 23.23 12.14 -15.59
C HIS A 473 22.89 13.62 -15.39
N LEU A 474 21.87 13.95 -14.59
CA LEU A 474 21.59 15.35 -14.24
C LEU A 474 22.77 15.98 -13.49
N CYS A 475 23.21 17.15 -13.94
CA CYS A 475 24.10 17.99 -13.17
C CYS A 475 23.44 18.36 -11.84
N CYS A 476 24.14 18.11 -10.73
CA CYS A 476 23.62 18.41 -9.40
C CYS A 476 23.32 19.91 -9.22
N ARG A 477 24.03 20.80 -9.94
CA ARG A 477 23.77 22.25 -9.92
C ARG A 477 22.65 22.68 -10.85
N ALA A 478 22.16 21.81 -11.73
CA ALA A 478 20.95 22.07 -12.52
C ALA A 478 19.69 21.48 -11.86
N CYS A 479 19.79 21.07 -10.59
CA CYS A 479 18.77 20.32 -9.89
C CYS A 479 18.30 21.07 -8.64
N VAL A 480 16.99 21.18 -8.44
CA VAL A 480 16.40 21.83 -7.25
C VAL A 480 16.71 21.09 -5.94
N PHE A 481 17.11 19.81 -6.00
CA PHE A 481 17.46 19.01 -4.83
C PHE A 481 18.92 19.13 -4.40
N HIS A 482 19.71 20.04 -5.00
CA HIS A 482 21.15 20.13 -4.71
C HIS A 482 21.45 20.28 -3.20
N ASP A 483 20.79 21.21 -2.51
CA ASP A 483 20.93 21.44 -1.06
C ASP A 483 20.35 20.32 -0.19
N ARG A 484 19.65 19.34 -0.80
CA ARG A 484 19.11 18.16 -0.11
C ARG A 484 20.00 16.95 -0.28
N CYS A 485 20.63 16.81 -1.44
CA CYS A 485 21.55 15.72 -1.74
C CYS A 485 22.97 15.99 -1.21
N TRP A 486 23.33 17.26 -1.08
CA TRP A 486 24.67 17.71 -0.71
C TRP A 486 24.59 18.65 0.48
N ARG A 487 25.40 18.36 1.50
CA ARG A 487 25.60 19.28 2.63
C ARG A 487 26.61 20.34 2.23
N GLU A 488 26.60 21.47 2.95
CA GLU A 488 27.56 22.55 2.73
C GLU A 488 29.02 22.06 2.79
N GLU A 489 29.32 21.14 3.72
CA GLU A 489 30.62 20.47 3.86
C GLU A 489 31.04 19.61 2.66
N ASP A 490 30.08 19.14 1.86
CA ASP A 490 30.33 18.32 0.67
C ASP A 490 30.47 19.15 -0.60
N LEU A 491 30.04 20.43 -0.60
CA LEU A 491 30.09 21.28 -1.79
C LEU A 491 31.51 21.39 -2.39
N PRO A 492 32.60 21.51 -1.61
CA PRO A 492 33.96 21.52 -2.17
C PRO A 492 34.37 20.20 -2.84
N ARG A 493 33.67 19.10 -2.57
CA ARG A 493 33.91 17.79 -3.21
C ARG A 493 33.22 17.67 -4.56
N LEU A 494 32.27 18.57 -4.85
CA LEU A 494 31.66 18.59 -6.16
C LEU A 494 32.68 19.12 -7.16
N PRO A 495 32.83 18.47 -8.32
CA PRO A 495 33.80 18.88 -9.35
C PRO A 495 33.50 20.28 -9.91
N CYS A 496 32.34 20.80 -9.58
CA CYS A 496 31.85 22.12 -9.93
C CYS A 496 32.31 23.24 -8.97
N ALA A 497 33.25 22.96 -8.04
CA ALA A 497 33.60 23.86 -6.93
C ALA A 497 34.96 24.57 -7.10
N THR A 498 34.96 25.66 -7.84
CA THR A 498 35.13 27.01 -7.29
C THR A 498 34.62 27.95 -8.35
#